data_AF-A0A954I2F7-F1
#
_entry.id   AF-A0A954I2F7-F1
#
_cell.length_a   1.000
_cell.length_b   1.000
_cell.length_c   1.000
_cell.angle_alpha   90.00
_cell.angle_beta   90.00
_cell.angle_gamma   90.00
#
_symmetry.space_group_name_H-M   'P 1'
#
loop_
_entity.id
_entity.type
_entity.pdbx_description
1 polymer ?
#
loop_
_entity_poly.entity_id
_entity_poly.type
_entity_poly.pdbx_seq_one_letter_code
_entity_poly.pdbx_strand_id
1 'polypeptide(L)'
;MPEHVHLLILPRQPVYEMRRILAAIKSPVSRHAKKFLIEAGEVDWLQRLTARHCDRETFRFWQPGGGFDSNLWSATTIIAAMEYIHVNPVRRGLVQRPIDWTWSSAAAHAGRSPVPLSIDPVDLN
;
A
#
# COMPACT_ATOMS: atom_id res chain seq x y z
N MET A 1 5.19 -0.04 -4.88
CA MET A 1 6.45 0.52 -5.40
C MET A 1 7.35 0.90 -4.23
N PRO A 2 8.65 1.15 -4.44
CA PRO A 2 9.58 1.40 -3.33
C PRO A 2 9.14 2.51 -2.37
N GLU A 3 8.52 3.56 -2.90
CA GLU A 3 8.17 4.76 -2.12
C GLU A 3 6.67 4.97 -1.87
N HIS A 4 5.79 4.19 -2.51
CA HIS A 4 4.34 4.28 -2.32
C HIS A 4 3.61 2.97 -2.66
N VAL A 5 2.35 2.87 -2.22
CA VAL A 5 1.49 1.70 -2.46
C VAL A 5 0.18 2.14 -3.12
N HIS A 6 -0.35 1.28 -4.00
CA HIS A 6 -1.74 1.34 -4.44
C HIS A 6 -2.45 0.10 -3.91
N LEU A 7 -3.65 0.30 -3.40
CA LEU A 7 -4.47 -0.75 -2.83
C LEU A 7 -5.86 -0.69 -3.46
N LEU A 8 -6.35 -1.84 -3.89
CA LEU A 8 -7.74 -2.03 -4.26
C LEU A 8 -8.36 -2.92 -3.18
N ILE A 9 -9.35 -2.41 -2.47
CA ILE A 9 -9.95 -3.08 -1.31
C ILE A 9 -11.47 -3.12 -1.45
N LEU A 10 -12.08 -4.16 -0.89
CA LEU A 10 -13.51 -4.29 -0.77
C LEU A 10 -13.90 -4.25 0.71
N PRO A 11 -14.51 -3.16 1.20
CA PRO A 11 -15.10 -3.14 2.54
C PRO A 11 -16.16 -4.24 2.67
N ARG A 12 -16.02 -5.12 3.66
CA ARG A 12 -16.96 -6.24 3.88
C ARG A 12 -18.26 -5.82 4.58
N GLN A 13 -18.32 -4.60 5.10
CA GLN A 13 -19.49 -4.04 5.75
C GLN A 13 -20.10 -2.95 4.85
N PRO A 14 -21.44 -2.85 4.77
CA PRO A 14 -22.09 -1.86 3.92
C PRO A 14 -21.87 -0.42 4.40
N VAL A 15 -21.67 -0.24 5.72
CA VAL A 15 -21.34 1.04 6.33
C VAL A 15 -19.90 0.97 6.82
N TYR A 16 -19.05 1.87 6.33
CA TYR A 16 -17.64 1.93 6.70
C TYR A 16 -17.14 3.38 6.73
N GLU A 17 -16.03 3.58 7.44
CA GLU A 17 -15.33 4.87 7.45
C GLU A 17 -13.92 4.70 6.88
N MET A 18 -13.64 5.37 5.76
CA MET A 18 -12.33 5.27 5.11
C MET A 18 -11.16 5.65 6.04
N ARG A 19 -11.35 6.66 6.90
CA ARG A 19 -10.36 7.06 7.92
C ARG A 19 -9.95 5.91 8.84
N ARG A 20 -10.88 5.02 9.21
CA ARG A 20 -10.60 3.89 10.11
C ARG A 20 -9.86 2.78 9.39
N ILE A 21 -10.24 2.51 8.14
CA ILE A 21 -9.54 1.55 7.27
C ILE A 21 -8.10 2.01 7.04
N LEU A 22 -7.91 3.27 6.65
CA LEU A 22 -6.58 3.86 6.44
C LEU A 22 -5.76 3.83 7.74
N ALA A 23 -6.34 4.16 8.89
CA ALA A 23 -5.65 4.09 10.17
C ALA A 23 -5.21 2.64 10.50
N ALA A 24 -6.06 1.65 10.24
CA ALA A 24 -5.76 0.24 10.47
C ALA A 24 -4.62 -0.27 9.59
N ILE A 25 -4.51 0.21 8.34
CA ILE A 25 -3.43 -0.15 7.41
C ILE A 25 -2.13 0.61 7.75
N LYS A 26 -2.23 1.93 7.92
CA LYS A 26 -1.07 2.83 7.99
C LYS A 26 -0.37 2.80 9.36
N SER A 27 -1.14 2.67 10.45
CA SER A 27 -0.58 2.78 11.81
C SER A 27 0.37 1.64 12.18
N PRO A 28 0.05 0.36 11.90
CA PRO A 28 1.00 -0.73 12.15
C PRO A 28 2.29 -0.56 11.35
N VAL A 29 2.21 -0.20 10.07
CA VAL A 29 3.41 -0.01 9.23
C VAL A 29 4.29 1.11 9.78
N SER A 30 3.70 2.24 10.18
CA SER A 30 4.46 3.35 10.78
C SER A 30 5.21 2.93 12.06
N ARG A 31 4.54 2.15 12.94
CA ARG A 31 5.16 1.63 14.16
C ARG A 31 6.31 0.67 13.86
N HIS A 32 6.12 -0.26 12.92
CA HIS A 32 7.17 -1.21 12.54
C HIS A 32 8.34 -0.53 11.84
N ALA A 33 8.08 0.45 10.97
CA ALA A 33 9.13 1.23 10.33
C ALA A 33 9.97 2.00 11.36
N LYS A 34 9.32 2.67 12.34
CA LYS A 34 10.04 3.33 13.44
C LYS A 34 10.90 2.35 14.22
N LYS A 35 10.34 1.20 14.60
CA LYS A 35 11.05 0.14 15.32
C LYS A 35 12.28 -0.34 14.54
N PHE A 36 12.09 -0.65 13.26
CA PHE A 36 13.15 -1.08 12.36
C PHE A 36 14.30 -0.07 12.29
N LEU A 37 13.99 1.22 12.12
CA LEU A 37 15.02 2.26 12.05
C LEU A 37 15.79 2.42 13.37
N ILE A 38 15.12 2.26 14.52
CA ILE A 38 15.79 2.26 15.84
C ILE A 38 16.72 1.06 15.97
N GLU A 39 16.25 -0.14 15.63
CA GLU A 39 17.02 -1.38 15.73
C GLU A 39 18.20 -1.42 14.76
N ALA A 40 18.05 -0.82 13.58
CA ALA A 40 19.11 -0.68 12.58
C ALA A 40 20.11 0.45 12.90
N GLY A 41 19.83 1.30 13.89
CA GLY A 41 20.68 2.45 14.21
C GLY A 41 20.63 3.58 13.18
N GLU A 42 19.55 3.66 12.38
CA GLU A 42 19.38 4.62 11.29
C GLU A 42 18.91 5.99 11.81
N VAL A 43 19.79 6.68 12.55
CA VAL A 43 19.51 7.95 13.22
C VAL A 43 19.09 9.05 12.23
N ASP A 44 19.76 9.13 11.09
CA ASP A 44 19.46 10.14 10.06
C ASP A 44 18.03 10.01 9.52
N TRP A 45 17.57 8.78 9.27
CA TRP A 45 16.21 8.53 8.81
C TRP A 45 15.17 8.78 9.90
N LEU A 46 15.48 8.45 11.15
CA LEU A 46 14.60 8.79 12.29
C LEU A 46 14.38 10.29 12.40
N GLN A 47 15.44 11.09 12.22
CA GLN A 47 15.35 12.55 12.23
C GLN A 47 14.53 13.08 11.05
N ARG A 48 14.81 12.60 9.83
CA ARG A 48 14.08 13.00 8.61
C ARG A 48 12.58 12.72 8.68
N LEU A 49 12.21 11.61 9.30
CA LEU A 49 10.81 11.19 9.44
C LEU A 49 10.15 11.71 10.72
N THR A 50 10.84 12.49 11.56
CA THR A 50 10.26 13.10 12.76
C THR A 50 9.98 14.57 12.54
N ALA A 51 8.71 14.93 12.48
CA ALA A 51 8.29 16.32 12.40
C ALA A 51 8.15 16.91 13.81
N ARG A 52 8.71 18.10 14.02
CA ARG A 52 8.52 18.93 15.21
C ARG A 52 7.44 19.97 14.94
N HIS A 53 6.45 20.05 15.82
CA HIS A 53 5.44 21.11 15.80
C HIS A 53 5.18 21.60 17.22
N CYS A 54 5.59 22.83 17.52
CA CYS A 54 5.68 23.38 18.88
C CYS A 54 6.44 22.39 19.79
N ASP A 55 5.86 22.05 20.95
CA ASP A 55 6.45 21.14 21.94
C ASP A 55 6.19 19.65 21.65
N ARG A 56 5.71 19.31 20.45
CA ARG A 56 5.40 17.92 20.07
C ARG A 56 6.28 17.42 18.94
N GLU A 57 6.91 16.29 19.17
CA GLU A 57 7.57 15.48 18.15
C GLU A 57 6.63 14.37 17.67
N THR A 58 6.53 14.19 16.36
CA THR A 58 5.72 13.14 15.77
C THR A 58 6.49 12.46 14.66
N PHE A 59 6.73 11.16 14.82
CA PHE A 59 7.25 10.31 13.75
C PHE A 59 6.17 10.09 12.67
N ARG A 60 6.52 10.33 11.42
CA ARG A 60 5.64 10.27 10.24
C ARG A 60 6.32 9.48 9.13
N PHE A 61 5.97 8.20 9.03
CA PHE A 61 6.40 7.37 7.91
C PHE A 61 5.63 7.69 6.62
N TRP A 62 4.32 7.92 6.74
CA TRP A 62 3.45 8.22 5.61
C TRP A 62 3.42 9.73 5.33
N GLN A 63 3.29 10.08 4.05
CA GLN A 63 3.00 11.46 3.66
C GLN A 63 1.73 11.98 4.37
N PRO A 64 1.73 13.26 4.81
CA PRO A 64 0.56 13.88 5.44
C PRO A 64 -0.70 13.78 4.57
N GLY A 65 -1.85 13.57 5.21
CA GLY A 65 -3.16 13.46 4.56
C GLY A 65 -3.71 12.03 4.52
N GLY A 66 -4.91 11.90 3.94
CA GLY A 66 -5.60 10.61 3.77
C GLY A 66 -4.95 9.71 2.73
N GLY A 67 -4.20 10.28 1.79
CA GLY A 67 -3.83 9.63 0.54
C GLY A 67 -4.77 10.08 -0.58
N PHE A 68 -4.71 9.37 -1.70
CA PHE A 68 -5.64 9.55 -2.82
C PHE A 68 -6.53 8.31 -2.91
N ASP A 69 -7.84 8.48 -2.73
CA ASP A 69 -8.82 7.41 -2.78
C ASP A 69 -10.02 7.76 -3.68
N SER A 70 -10.68 6.73 -4.21
CA SER A 70 -11.85 6.85 -5.07
C SER A 70 -12.67 5.56 -4.98
N ASN A 71 -14.00 5.69 -4.92
CA ASN A 71 -14.90 4.55 -4.95
C ASN A 71 -15.12 4.08 -6.40
N LEU A 72 -14.98 2.77 -6.63
CA LEU A 72 -15.22 2.12 -7.92
C LEU A 72 -16.46 1.24 -7.82
N TRP A 73 -17.35 1.34 -8.80
CA TRP A 73 -18.69 0.74 -8.72
C TRP A 73 -19.00 -0.25 -9.85
N SER A 74 -18.15 -0.33 -10.88
CA SER A 74 -18.37 -1.23 -12.02
C SER A 74 -17.20 -2.18 -12.19
N ALA A 75 -17.49 -3.41 -12.64
CA ALA A 75 -16.47 -4.41 -12.94
C ALA A 75 -15.41 -3.84 -13.92
N THR A 76 -15.82 -3.11 -14.96
CA THR A 76 -14.90 -2.48 -15.92
C THR A 76 -13.91 -1.52 -15.25
N THR A 77 -14.38 -0.66 -14.34
CA THR A 77 -13.50 0.31 -13.67
C THR A 77 -12.58 -0.36 -12.63
N ILE A 78 -13.07 -1.41 -11.96
CA ILE A 78 -12.30 -2.23 -11.04
C ILE A 78 -11.18 -2.97 -11.78
N ILE A 79 -11.49 -3.60 -12.92
CA ILE A 79 -10.51 -4.31 -13.76
C ILE A 79 -9.45 -3.33 -14.27
N ALA A 80 -9.85 -2.17 -14.79
CA ALA A 80 -8.91 -1.15 -15.27
C ALA A 80 -7.97 -0.65 -14.14
N ALA A 81 -8.49 -0.46 -12.93
CA ALA A 81 -7.67 -0.08 -11.77
C ALA A 81 -6.69 -1.19 -11.38
N MET A 82 -7.12 -2.46 -11.39
CA MET A 82 -6.26 -3.61 -11.13
C MET A 82 -5.11 -3.69 -12.15
N GLU A 83 -5.42 -3.58 -13.44
CA GLU A 83 -4.43 -3.57 -14.52
C GLU A 83 -3.43 -2.42 -14.38
N TYR A 84 -3.93 -1.21 -14.09
CA TYR A 84 -3.09 -0.05 -13.82
C TYR A 84 -2.09 -0.32 -12.68
N ILE A 85 -2.57 -0.87 -11.56
CA ILE A 85 -1.74 -1.20 -10.39
C ILE A 85 -0.67 -2.23 -10.77
N HIS A 86 -1.03 -3.29 -11.50
CA HIS A 86 -0.11 -4.35 -11.90
C HIS A 86 0.95 -3.88 -12.90
N VAL A 87 0.60 -2.98 -13.81
CA VAL A 87 1.48 -2.47 -14.85
C VAL A 87 2.40 -1.35 -14.37
N ASN A 88 2.09 -0.68 -13.25
CA ASN A 88 2.90 0.44 -12.74
C ASN A 88 4.39 0.12 -12.51
N PRO A 89 4.79 -1.02 -11.92
CA PRO A 89 6.20 -1.40 -11.81
C PRO A 89 6.92 -1.47 -13.17
N VAL A 90 6.22 -1.90 -14.22
CA VAL A 90 6.76 -1.96 -15.60
C VAL A 90 6.88 -0.56 -16.18
N ARG A 91 5.85 0.27 -16.05
CA ARG A 91 5.87 1.68 -16.51
C ARG A 91 7.00 2.48 -15.86
N ARG A 92 7.39 2.11 -14.64
CA ARG A 92 8.51 2.71 -13.91
C ARG A 92 9.87 2.07 -14.18
N GLY A 93 9.94 1.06 -15.06
CA GLY A 93 11.18 0.37 -15.40
C GLY A 93 11.77 -0.47 -14.27
N LEU A 94 10.98 -0.84 -13.25
CA LEU A 94 11.46 -1.65 -12.12
C LEU A 94 11.57 -3.13 -12.49
N VAL A 95 10.71 -3.59 -13.40
CA VAL A 95 10.66 -4.98 -13.90
C VAL A 95 10.19 -4.99 -15.35
N GLN A 96 10.48 -6.07 -16.08
CA GLN A 96 10.06 -6.23 -17.48
C GLN A 96 8.59 -6.68 -17.62
N ARG A 97 8.07 -7.43 -16.65
CA ARG A 97 6.68 -7.92 -16.66
C ARG A 97 6.01 -7.67 -15.31
N PRO A 98 4.68 -7.46 -15.25
CA PRO A 98 3.95 -7.24 -14.00
C PRO A 98 4.19 -8.34 -12.94
N ILE A 99 4.22 -9.59 -13.39
CA ILE A 99 4.39 -10.79 -12.57
C ILE A 99 5.79 -10.96 -11.96
N ASP A 100 6.76 -10.16 -12.42
CA ASP A 100 8.13 -10.19 -11.89
C ASP A 100 8.30 -9.22 -10.71
N TRP A 101 7.33 -8.33 -10.48
CA TRP A 101 7.34 -7.48 -9.28
C TRP A 101 6.83 -8.28 -8.07
N THR A 102 7.76 -8.71 -7.22
CA THR A 102 7.47 -9.52 -6.02
C THR A 102 6.40 -8.91 -5.11
N TRP A 103 6.38 -7.58 -4.98
CA TRP A 103 5.48 -6.85 -4.07
C TRP A 103 4.17 -6.43 -4.74
N SER A 104 3.56 -7.32 -5.53
CA SER A 104 2.29 -7.13 -6.24
C SER A 104 1.47 -8.42 -6.26
N SER A 105 0.15 -8.28 -6.39
CA SER A 105 -0.78 -9.38 -6.61
C SER A 105 -0.76 -9.97 -8.03
N ALA A 106 -0.05 -9.35 -8.98
CA ALA A 106 -0.01 -9.78 -10.38
C ALA A 106 0.40 -11.26 -10.55
N ALA A 107 1.40 -11.71 -9.79
CA ALA A 107 1.84 -13.11 -9.83
C ALA A 107 0.74 -14.08 -9.34
N ALA A 108 -0.01 -13.69 -8.30
CA ALA A 108 -1.11 -14.49 -7.76
C ALA A 108 -2.26 -14.62 -8.77
N HIS A 109 -2.64 -13.51 -9.42
CA HIS A 109 -3.63 -13.51 -10.50
C HIS A 109 -3.19 -14.34 -11.72
N ALA A 110 -1.89 -14.47 -11.95
CA ALA A 110 -1.31 -15.33 -12.98
C ALA A 110 -1.16 -16.80 -12.54
N GLY A 111 -1.72 -17.18 -11.39
CA GLY A 111 -1.68 -18.57 -10.88
C GLY A 111 -0.32 -19.00 -10.31
N ARG A 112 0.60 -18.07 -10.01
CA ARG A 112 1.88 -18.41 -9.38
C ARG A 112 1.71 -18.61 -7.88
N SER A 113 2.45 -19.56 -7.33
CA SER A 113 2.54 -19.84 -5.90
C SER A 113 3.94 -20.42 -5.57
N PRO A 114 4.55 -20.10 -4.43
CA PRO A 114 4.06 -19.19 -3.40
C PRO A 114 4.16 -17.71 -3.83
N VAL A 115 3.29 -16.88 -3.26
CA VAL A 115 3.33 -15.40 -3.40
C VAL A 115 3.38 -14.75 -2.01
N PRO A 116 3.96 -13.54 -1.88
CA PRO A 116 4.08 -12.88 -0.56
C PRO A 116 2.74 -12.52 0.09
N LEU A 117 1.69 -12.33 -0.72
CA LEU A 117 0.35 -12.02 -0.26
C LEU A 117 -0.66 -12.81 -1.09
N SER A 118 -1.38 -13.72 -0.44
CA SER A 118 -2.56 -14.37 -1.03
C SER A 118 -3.67 -13.35 -1.23
N ILE A 119 -4.41 -13.50 -2.33
CA ILE A 119 -5.52 -12.60 -2.69
C ILE A 119 -6.83 -13.32 -2.43
N ASP A 120 -7.79 -12.60 -1.86
CA ASP A 120 -9.15 -13.11 -1.71
C ASP A 120 -9.74 -13.38 -3.11
N PRO A 121 -10.44 -14.50 -3.33
CA PRO A 121 -11.12 -14.73 -4.60
C PRO A 121 -12.16 -13.63 -4.82
N VAL A 122 -12.15 -13.03 -6.01
CA VAL A 122 -13.12 -12.01 -6.39
C VAL A 122 -14.03 -12.61 -7.45
N ASP A 123 -15.31 -12.73 -7.13
CA ASP A 123 -16.35 -13.02 -8.11
C ASP A 123 -16.78 -11.69 -8.75
N LEU A 124 -16.45 -11.50 -10.03
CA LEU A 124 -16.79 -10.30 -10.80
C LEU A 124 -17.90 -10.58 -11.84
N ASN A 125 -18.63 -11.70 -11.69
CA ASN A 125 -19.76 -12.07 -12.55
C ASN A 125 -20.97 -11.15 -12.38
#